data_AF-A0A8C0K9V4-F1
#
_entry.id   AF-A0A8C0K9V4-F1
#
_cell.length_a   1.000
_cell.length_b   1.000
_cell.length_c   1.000
_cell.angle_alpha   90.00
_cell.angle_beta   90.00
_cell.angle_gamma   90.00
#
_symmetry.space_group_name_H-M   'P 1'
#
loop_
_entity.id
_entity.type
_entity.pdbx_description
1 polymer ?
#
loop_
_entity_poly.entity_id
_entity_poly.type
_entity_poly.pdbx_seq_one_letter_code
_entity_poly.pdbx_strand_id
1 'polypeptide(L)' 'MVGLLRKTTCLVGLVIHEIEPDVKKLEDQLQGGQLEEVVFQAGNELSLAGKMIHWEPWEHLLEELPANQWKQPI' A
#
# COMPACT_ATOMS: atom_id res chain seq x y z
N MET A 1 6.33 -4.94 -7.33
CA MET A 1 7.17 -4.32 -6.27
C MET A 1 6.42 -3.32 -5.38
N VAL A 2 5.43 -2.57 -5.88
CA VAL A 2 4.67 -1.58 -5.08
C VAL A 2 3.87 -2.19 -3.90
N GLY A 3 3.32 -3.39 -4.05
CA GLY A 3 2.56 -4.06 -2.98
C GLY A 3 3.40 -4.54 -1.79
N LEU A 4 4.71 -4.75 -1.99
CA LEU A 4 5.62 -5.16 -0.92
C LEU A 4 6.06 -3.95 -0.08
N LEU A 5 6.32 -2.81 -0.75
CA LEU A 5 6.65 -1.54 -0.09
C LEU A 5 5.51 -1.04 0.81
N ARG A 6 4.26 -1.17 0.37
CA ARG A 6 3.09 -0.70 1.15
C ARG A 6 2.83 -1.55 2.40
N LYS A 7 2.95 -2.88 2.30
CA LYS A 7 2.86 -3.80 3.44
C LYS A 7 3.93 -3.51 4.50
N THR A 8 5.14 -3.11 4.08
CA THR A 8 6.18 -2.67 5.01
C THR A 8 5.87 -1.31 5.63
N THR A 9 5.22 -0.38 4.93
CA THR A 9 4.85 0.94 5.48
C THR A 9 3.86 0.83 6.65
N CYS A 10 2.82 -0.01 6.57
CA CYS A 10 1.88 -0.20 7.70
C CYS A 10 2.55 -0.83 8.93
N LEU A 11 3.42 -1.82 8.74
CA LEU A 11 4.16 -2.45 9.85
C LEU A 11 5.15 -1.46 10.47
N VAL A 12 5.82 -0.66 9.64
CA VAL A 12 6.73 0.41 10.11
C VAL A 12 5.96 1.47 10.89
N GLY A 13 4.76 1.89 10.46
CA GLY A 13 3.97 2.87 11.19
C GLY A 13 3.48 2.41 12.57
N LEU A 14 3.06 1.14 12.70
CA LEU A 14 2.69 0.59 14.00
C LEU A 14 3.91 0.53 14.96
N VAL A 15 5.06 0.10 14.44
CA VAL A 15 6.30 0.00 15.23
C VAL A 15 6.78 1.38 15.68
N ILE A 16 6.69 2.41 14.84
CA ILE A 16 7.11 3.77 15.23
C ILE A 16 6.15 4.37 16.27
N HIS A 17 4.83 4.12 16.18
CA HIS A 17 3.87 4.60 17.18
C HIS A 17 4.14 4.05 18.59
N GLU A 18 4.57 2.79 18.72
CA GLU A 18 4.91 2.22 20.04
C GLU A 18 6.22 2.75 20.62
N ILE A 19 7.08 3.36 19.79
CA ILE A 19 8.40 3.85 20.19
C ILE A 19 8.38 5.36 20.49
N GLU A 20 7.59 6.14 19.75
CA GLU A 20 7.55 7.60 19.85
C GLU A 20 6.16 8.10 20.30
N PRO A 21 6.02 8.56 21.57
CA PRO A 21 4.76 9.08 22.09
C PRO A 21 4.45 10.51 21.63
N ASP A 22 5.42 11.20 21.01
CA ASP A 22 5.25 12.56 20.49
C ASP A 22 4.70 12.54 19.07
N VAL A 23 3.50 13.11 18.90
CA VAL A 23 2.77 13.11 17.62
C VAL A 23 3.54 13.83 16.51
N LYS A 24 4.22 14.94 16.79
CA LYS A 24 4.95 15.69 15.75
C LYS A 24 6.16 14.93 15.25
N LYS A 25 6.92 14.33 16.17
CA LYS A 25 8.07 13.49 15.79
C LYS A 25 7.64 12.25 15.01
N LEU A 26 6.48 11.68 15.37
CA LEU A 26 5.90 10.55 14.67
C LEU A 26 5.56 10.92 13.22
N GLU A 27 4.90 12.06 12.99
CA GLU A 27 4.58 12.56 11.64
C GLU A 27 5.84 12.82 10.79
N ASP A 28 6.85 13.46 11.39
CA ASP A 28 8.13 13.73 10.72
C ASP A 28 8.87 12.43 10.33
N GLN A 29 8.81 11.40 11.18
CA GLN A 29 9.44 10.09 10.92
C GLN A 29 8.67 9.28 9.88
N LEU A 30 7.34 9.33 9.89
CA LEU A 30 6.52 8.56 8.96
C LEU A 30 6.55 9.12 7.54
N GLN A 31 6.87 10.42 7.38
CA GLN A 31 6.85 11.13 6.11
C GLN A 31 5.52 10.95 5.33
N GLY A 32 4.43 10.75 6.08
CA GLY A 32 3.12 10.34 5.57
C GLY A 32 2.07 11.44 5.58
N GLY A 33 2.44 12.69 5.86
CA GLY A 33 1.49 13.78 6.10
C GLY A 33 1.05 13.83 7.56
N GLN A 34 -0.20 14.23 7.79
CA GLN A 34 -0.79 14.31 9.13
C GLN A 34 -1.21 12.93 9.64
N LEU A 35 -1.23 12.75 10.96
CA LEU A 35 -1.61 11.47 11.58
C LEU A 35 -3.02 11.00 11.18
N GLU A 36 -3.96 11.92 10.97
CA GLU A 36 -5.33 11.59 10.52
C GLU A 36 -5.33 10.93 9.14
N GLU A 37 -4.49 11.41 8.22
CA GLU A 37 -4.35 10.83 6.88
C GLU A 37 -3.75 9.43 6.95
N VAL A 38 -2.79 9.22 7.85
CA VAL A 38 -2.17 7.91 8.09
C VAL A 38 -3.19 6.90 8.62
N VAL A 39 -4.03 7.29 9.58
CA VAL A 39 -5.10 6.44 10.11
C VAL A 39 -6.13 6.12 9.03
N PHE A 40 -6.53 7.11 8.24
CA PHE A 40 -7.44 6.90 7.12
C PHE A 40 -6.85 5.95 6.07
N GLN A 41 -5.57 6.10 5.75
CA GLN A 41 -4.86 5.23 4.83
C GLN A 41 -4.75 3.79 5.38
N ALA A 42 -4.46 3.62 6.67
CA ALA A 42 -4.45 2.30 7.30
C ALA A 42 -5.81 1.58 7.15
N GLY A 43 -6.92 2.30 7.32
CA GLY A 43 -8.27 1.75 7.07
C GLY A 43 -8.50 1.33 5.62
N ASN A 44 -8.06 2.16 4.66
CA ASN A 44 -8.13 1.83 3.24
C ASN A 44 -7.27 0.62 2.87
N GLU A 45 -6.07 0.52 3.46
CA GLU A 45 -5.15 -0.59 3.24
C GLU A 45 -5.69 -1.90 3.83
N LEU A 46 -6.34 -1.86 5.00
CA LEU A 46 -7.03 -3.01 5.56
C LEU A 46 -8.18 -3.49 4.66
N SER A 47 -8.99 -2.55 4.16
CA SER A 47 -10.06 -2.85 3.19
C SER A 47 -9.49 -3.45 1.89
N LEU A 48 -8.39 -2.88 1.40
CA LEU A 48 -7.69 -3.38 0.21
C LEU A 48 -7.13 -4.78 0.43
N ALA A 49 -6.54 -5.07 1.59
CA ALA A 49 -6.01 -6.39 1.92
C ALA A 49 -7.11 -7.46 1.89
N GLY A 50 -8.30 -7.15 2.44
CA GLY A 50 -9.46 -8.04 2.35
C GLY A 50 -9.90 -8.29 0.90
N LYS A 51 -9.93 -7.24 0.07
CA LYS A 51 -10.25 -7.37 -1.36
C LYS A 51 -9.20 -8.15 -2.14
N MET A 52 -7.92 -7.97 -1.82
CA MET A 52 -6.81 -8.69 -2.46
C MET A 52 -6.90 -10.20 -2.27
N ILE A 53 -7.39 -10.66 -1.10
CA ILE A 53 -7.64 -12.09 -0.86
C ILE A 53 -8.71 -12.63 -1.80
N HIS A 54 -9.75 -11.84 -2.07
CA HIS A 54 -10.82 -12.26 -2.97
C HIS A 54 -10.45 -12.15 -4.45
N TRP A 55 -9.65 -11.14 -4.82
CA TRP A 55 -9.26 -10.89 -6.21
C TRP A 55 -8.10 -11.75 -6.70
N GLU A 56 -7.35 -12.36 -5.78
CA GLU A 56 -6.17 -13.20 -6.05
C GLU A 56 -5.26 -12.67 -7.17
N PRO A 57 -4.86 -11.37 -7.13
CA PRO A 57 -4.16 -10.72 -8.25
C PRO A 57 -2.74 -11.27 -8.50
N TRP A 58 -2.27 -12.16 -7.64
CA TRP A 58 -1.02 -12.89 -7.77
C TRP A 58 -1.14 -14.14 -8.65
N GLU A 59 -2.34 -14.53 -9.05
CA GLU A 59 -2.55 -15.62 -10.00
C GLU A 59 -2.12 -15.22 -11.41
N HIS A 60 -1.98 -16.24 -12.27
CA HIS A 60 -1.65 -16.01 -13.67
C HIS A 60 -2.73 -15.17 -14.35
N LEU A 61 -2.29 -14.36 -15.32
CA LEU A 61 -3.19 -13.57 -16.15
C LEU A 61 -4.26 -14.49 -16.74
N LEU A 62 -5.53 -14.17 -16.46
CA LEU A 62 -6.68 -14.94 -16.92
C LEU A 62 -6.80 -14.94 -18.45
N GLU A 63 -6.29 -13.91 -19.11
CA GLU A 63 -6.29 -13.75 -20.56
C GLU A 63 -4.90 -13.36 -21.05
N GLU A 64 -4.40 -14.09 -22.05
CA GLU A 64 -3.15 -13.72 -22.73
C GLU A 64 -3.36 -12.43 -23.52
N LEU A 65 -2.39 -11.51 -23.43
CA LEU A 65 -2.47 -10.22 -24.08
C LEU A 65 -2.60 -10.40 -25.61
N PRO A 66 -3.62 -9.81 -26.26
CA PRO A 66 -3.73 -9.77 -27.71
C PRO A 66 -2.48 -9.18 -28.36
N ALA A 67 -2.03 -9.81 -29.44
CA ALA A 67 -0.85 -9.34 -30.17
C ALA A 67 -1.06 -7.90 -30.66
N ASN A 68 -0.11 -7.02 -30.33
CA ASN A 68 -0.07 -5.57 -30.63
C ASN A 68 -0.94 -4.63 -29.76
N GLN A 69 -1.65 -5.09 -28.73
CA GLN A 69 -2.49 -4.19 -27.88
C GLN A 69 -1.72 -3.03 -27.24
N TRP A 70 -0.45 -3.26 -26.86
CA TRP A 70 0.40 -2.26 -26.19
C TRP A 70 1.57 -1.78 -27.04
N LYS A 71 1.53 -1.98 -28.37
CA LYS A 71 2.61 -1.57 -29.26
C LYS A 71 2.52 -0.06 -29.53
N GLN A 72 3.59 0.66 -29.21
CA GLN A 72 3.77 2.06 -29.58
C GLN A 72 5.20 2.25 -30.14
N PRO A 73 5.44 3.02 -31.22
CA PRO A 73 4.53 3.47 -32.29
C PRO A 73 4.24 2.36 -33.33
N ILE A 74 3.21 2.59 -34.15
CA ILE A 74 2.78 1.76 -35.30
C ILE A 74 3.61 2.13 -36.53
#